data_AF-A0A6J8CK54-F1
#
_entry.id   AF-A0A6J8CK54-F1
#
_cell.length_a   1.000
_cell.length_b   1.000
_cell.length_c   1.000
_cell.angle_alpha   90.00
_cell.angle_beta   90.00
_cell.angle_gamma   90.00
#
_symmetry.space_group_name_H-M   'P 1'
#
loop_
_entity.id
_entity.type
_entity.pdbx_description
1 polymer ?
#
loop_
_entity_poly.entity_id
_entity_poly.type
_entity_poly.pdbx_seq_one_letter_code
_entity_poly.pdbx_strand_id
1 'polypeptide(L)'
;MGDTQNLPTLQDKRLTYMSKITRRTRKITQIENDMLSRKNDVYSKCLNKEKQSLNYRTWQRAKPFRESLLHARSIQKCMKKHKICDCFINTPEFNYGMYGGLRLRSLRHEIEQTIKEAHPRVRRQRNVKKLLADGKEDGRLVDYDKVQKTLDKIINRQYETNLFGLTWSPTGYDFKENNTGLRLPPLTMSREKSREFRRPKSGGVQNRHKTFMIEPSTTRF
;
A
#
# COMPACT_ATOMS: atom_id res chain seq x y z
N MET A 1 -20.11 54.73 -37.22
CA MET A 1 -18.81 54.24 -36.71
C MET A 1 -18.50 55.07 -35.48
N GLY A 2 -18.61 54.48 -34.28
CA GLY A 2 -18.54 55.22 -33.02
C GLY A 2 -17.11 55.55 -32.61
N ASP A 3 -16.92 56.75 -32.06
CA ASP A 3 -15.65 57.36 -31.68
C ASP A 3 -14.82 56.48 -30.75
N THR A 4 -13.79 55.85 -31.31
CA THR A 4 -12.74 55.16 -30.54
C THR A 4 -11.66 56.12 -30.02
N GLN A 5 -11.77 57.42 -30.27
CA GLN A 5 -10.71 58.41 -29.99
C GLN A 5 -10.61 58.84 -28.52
N ASN A 6 -11.59 58.52 -27.67
CA ASN A 6 -11.58 58.85 -26.23
C ASN A 6 -11.25 57.65 -25.33
N LEU A 7 -10.77 56.53 -25.90
CA LEU A 7 -10.31 55.41 -25.08
C LEU A 7 -8.96 55.74 -24.44
N PRO A 8 -8.82 55.56 -23.11
CA PRO A 8 -7.57 55.85 -22.42
C PRO A 8 -6.45 55.01 -23.00
N THR A 9 -5.39 55.68 -23.44
CA THR A 9 -4.26 55.01 -24.09
C THR A 9 -3.36 54.38 -23.03
N LEU A 10 -2.68 53.28 -23.39
CA LEU A 10 -1.83 52.51 -22.47
C LEU A 10 -0.69 53.34 -21.83
N GLN A 11 -0.41 54.52 -22.37
CA GLN A 11 0.63 55.45 -21.92
C GLN A 11 0.15 56.41 -20.81
N ASP A 12 -1.13 56.38 -20.42
CA ASP A 12 -1.66 57.24 -19.36
C ASP A 12 -0.95 56.97 -18.02
N LYS A 13 -0.36 58.03 -17.46
CA LYS A 13 0.32 58.01 -16.15
C LYS A 13 -0.57 57.46 -15.02
N ARG A 14 -1.88 57.69 -15.11
CA ARG A 14 -2.88 57.16 -14.17
C ARG A 14 -3.03 55.65 -14.27
N LEU A 15 -3.11 55.09 -15.49
CA LEU A 15 -3.21 53.64 -15.73
C LEU A 15 -1.94 52.90 -15.27
N THR A 16 -0.77 53.48 -15.53
CA THR A 16 0.50 52.90 -15.06
C THR A 16 0.63 52.94 -13.54
N TYR A 17 0.19 54.02 -12.88
CA TYR A 17 0.13 54.12 -11.42
C TYR A 17 -0.83 53.10 -10.81
N MET A 18 -2.04 52.97 -11.36
CA MET A 18 -3.01 51.95 -10.96
C MET A 18 -2.41 50.54 -11.09
N SER A 19 -1.79 50.22 -12.23
CA SER A 19 -1.13 48.94 -12.46
C SER A 19 -0.01 48.66 -11.43
N LYS A 20 0.76 49.67 -11.03
CA LYS A 20 1.79 49.55 -9.98
C LYS A 20 1.16 49.22 -8.62
N ILE A 21 0.06 49.88 -8.26
CA ILE A 21 -0.68 49.56 -7.04
C ILE A 21 -1.21 48.12 -7.10
N THR A 22 -1.88 47.72 -8.19
CA THR A 22 -2.42 46.36 -8.31
C THR A 22 -1.32 45.30 -8.18
N ARG A 23 -0.15 45.52 -8.81
CA ARG A 23 1.00 44.62 -8.68
C ARG A 23 1.51 44.54 -7.24
N ARG A 24 1.61 45.67 -6.54
CA ARG A 24 2.01 45.69 -5.11
C ARG A 24 1.00 44.94 -4.25
N THR A 25 -0.29 45.21 -4.41
CA THR A 25 -1.35 44.51 -3.68
C THR A 25 -1.31 43.01 -3.93
N ARG A 26 -1.18 42.56 -5.19
CA ARG A 26 -1.04 41.14 -5.53
C ARG A 26 0.19 40.49 -4.87
N LYS A 27 1.31 41.21 -4.81
CA LYS A 27 2.54 40.71 -4.18
C LYS A 27 2.35 40.57 -2.66
N ILE A 28 1.71 41.54 -2.01
CA ILE A 28 1.42 41.50 -0.56
C ILE A 28 0.48 40.34 -0.25
N THR A 29 -0.62 40.18 -0.98
CA THR A 29 -1.57 39.08 -0.75
C THR A 29 -0.93 37.71 -1.00
N GLN A 30 -0.05 37.59 -2.00
CA GLN A 30 0.71 36.37 -2.21
C GLN A 30 1.62 36.05 -1.01
N ILE A 31 2.35 37.03 -0.48
CA ILE A 31 3.21 36.84 0.70
C ILE A 31 2.37 36.44 1.92
N GLU A 32 1.22 37.09 2.15
CA GLU A 32 0.31 36.75 3.24
C GLU A 32 -0.23 35.32 3.10
N ASN A 33 -0.64 34.92 1.90
CA ASN A 33 -1.08 33.55 1.62
C ASN A 33 0.04 32.53 1.87
N ASP A 34 1.27 32.83 1.47
CA ASP A 34 2.42 31.96 1.73
C ASP A 34 2.71 31.85 3.24
N MET A 35 2.60 32.96 3.99
CA MET A 35 2.75 32.95 5.45
C MET A 35 1.64 32.13 6.12
N LEU A 36 0.39 32.28 5.67
CA LEU A 36 -0.75 31.50 6.19
C LEU A 36 -0.58 30.01 5.88
N SER A 37 -0.16 29.65 4.67
CA SER A 37 0.11 28.26 4.29
C SER A 37 1.20 27.65 5.18
N ARG A 38 2.29 28.38 5.44
CA ARG A 38 3.37 27.92 6.34
C ARG A 38 2.87 27.72 7.76
N LYS A 39 2.06 28.64 8.30
CA LYS A 39 1.44 28.49 9.63
C LYS A 39 0.54 27.27 9.69
N ASN A 40 -0.31 27.08 8.66
CA ASN A 40 -1.20 25.94 8.57
C ASN A 40 -0.44 24.60 8.51
N ASP A 41 0.68 24.54 7.78
CA ASP A 41 1.55 23.37 7.74
C ASP A 41 2.13 23.03 9.11
N VAL A 42 2.53 24.05 9.88
CA VAL A 42 3.04 23.86 11.25
C VAL A 42 1.93 23.31 12.15
N TYR A 43 0.75 23.92 12.15
CA TYR A 43 -0.38 23.43 12.95
C TYR A 43 -0.79 22.01 12.56
N SER A 44 -0.86 21.72 11.26
CA SER A 44 -1.16 20.38 10.74
C SER A 44 -0.13 19.35 11.22
N LYS A 45 1.16 19.70 11.24
CA LYS A 45 2.21 18.81 11.78
C LYS A 45 2.06 18.59 13.28
N CYS A 46 1.73 19.63 14.05
CA CYS A 46 1.50 19.51 15.50
C CYS A 46 0.30 18.63 15.80
N LEU A 47 -0.85 18.86 15.16
CA LEU A 47 -2.05 18.05 15.30
C LEU A 47 -1.80 16.59 14.92
N ASN A 48 -1.04 16.34 13.84
CA ASN A 48 -0.69 14.98 13.45
C ASN A 48 0.18 14.27 14.50
N LYS A 49 1.15 14.97 15.11
CA LYS A 49 1.97 14.42 16.20
C LYS A 49 1.12 14.10 17.43
N GLU A 50 0.20 14.99 17.81
CA GLU A 50 -0.70 14.77 18.93
C GLU A 50 -1.67 13.61 18.69
N LYS A 51 -2.25 13.54 17.49
CA LYS A 51 -3.08 12.40 17.07
C LYS A 51 -2.31 11.08 17.16
N GLN A 52 -1.06 11.06 16.71
CA GLN A 52 -0.20 9.87 16.81
C GLN A 52 0.10 9.49 18.27
N SER A 53 0.40 10.46 19.13
CA SER A 53 0.67 10.20 20.55
C SER A 53 -0.58 9.69 21.29
N LEU A 54 -1.75 10.26 21.00
CA LEU A 54 -3.02 9.82 21.54
C LEU A 54 -3.33 8.40 21.07
N ASN A 55 -3.24 8.12 19.77
CA ASN A 55 -3.43 6.77 19.24
C ASN A 55 -2.53 5.73 19.90
N TYR A 56 -1.26 6.09 20.15
CA TYR A 56 -0.33 5.22 20.84
C TYR A 56 -0.73 4.97 22.29
N ARG A 57 -1.08 6.01 23.05
CA ARG A 57 -1.56 5.88 24.45
C ARG A 57 -2.83 5.03 24.53
N THR A 58 -3.78 5.26 23.65
CA THR A 58 -5.03 4.48 23.58
C THR A 58 -4.74 3.02 23.22
N TRP A 59 -3.80 2.78 22.30
CA TRP A 59 -3.35 1.43 21.96
C TRP A 59 -2.67 0.74 23.14
N GLN A 60 -1.80 1.43 23.88
CA GLN A 60 -1.15 0.89 25.08
C GLN A 60 -2.18 0.49 26.14
N ARG A 61 -3.16 1.37 26.41
CA ARG A 61 -4.26 1.07 27.35
C ARG A 61 -5.10 -0.12 26.90
N ALA A 62 -5.38 -0.23 25.60
CA ALA A 62 -6.19 -1.30 25.04
C ALA A 62 -5.44 -2.64 24.88
N LYS A 63 -4.10 -2.64 24.88
CA LYS A 63 -3.27 -3.82 24.64
C LYS A 63 -3.57 -5.01 25.58
N PRO A 64 -3.54 -4.87 26.92
CA PRO A 64 -3.77 -6.01 27.81
C PRO A 64 -5.18 -6.60 27.65
N PHE A 65 -6.20 -5.76 27.46
CA PHE A 65 -7.57 -6.21 27.20
C PHE A 65 -7.68 -6.97 25.89
N ARG A 66 -7.01 -6.50 24.83
CA ARG A 66 -6.98 -7.20 23.53
C ARG A 66 -6.27 -8.54 23.63
N GLU A 67 -5.15 -8.61 24.34
CA GLU A 67 -4.40 -9.86 24.56
C GLU A 67 -5.23 -10.87 25.36
N SER A 68 -5.85 -10.43 26.46
CA SER A 68 -6.76 -11.26 27.27
C SER A 68 -7.95 -11.78 26.47
N LEU A 69 -8.61 -10.91 25.70
CA LEU A 69 -9.75 -11.29 24.86
C LEU A 69 -9.35 -12.23 23.73
N LEU A 70 -8.18 -12.02 23.13
CA LEU A 70 -7.65 -12.91 22.10
C LEU A 70 -7.31 -14.29 22.68
N HIS A 71 -6.73 -14.34 23.89
CA HIS A 71 -6.48 -15.59 24.60
C HIS A 71 -7.80 -16.34 24.92
N ALA A 72 -8.80 -15.65 25.48
CA ALA A 72 -10.10 -16.22 25.77
C ALA A 72 -10.80 -16.78 24.51
N ARG A 73 -10.78 -16.03 23.40
CA ARG A 73 -11.32 -16.49 22.11
C ARG A 73 -10.56 -17.69 21.55
N SER A 74 -9.24 -17.72 21.74
CA SER A 74 -8.39 -18.84 21.31
C SER A 74 -8.71 -20.11 22.08
N ILE A 75 -8.87 -20.03 23.40
CA ILE A 75 -9.37 -21.12 24.25
C ILE A 75 -10.73 -21.62 23.76
N GLN A 76 -11.70 -20.71 23.59
CA GLN A 76 -13.04 -21.09 23.13
C GLN A 76 -13.02 -21.77 21.77
N LYS A 77 -12.18 -21.30 20.84
CA LYS A 77 -12.02 -21.91 19.52
C LYS A 77 -11.46 -23.33 19.61
N CYS A 78 -10.42 -23.54 20.43
CA CYS A 78 -9.85 -24.88 20.64
C CYS A 78 -10.87 -25.81 21.29
N MET A 79 -11.54 -25.36 22.36
CA MET A 79 -12.58 -26.14 23.04
C MET A 79 -13.72 -26.53 22.09
N LYS A 80 -14.19 -25.60 21.25
CA LYS A 80 -15.24 -25.90 20.25
C LYS A 80 -14.78 -26.92 19.22
N LYS A 81 -13.53 -26.84 18.77
CA LYS A 81 -12.95 -27.80 17.82
C LYS A 81 -12.97 -29.22 18.41
N HIS A 82 -12.48 -29.39 19.63
CA HIS A 82 -12.43 -30.70 20.30
C HIS A 82 -13.83 -31.23 20.68
N LYS A 83 -14.76 -30.35 21.07
CA LYS A 83 -16.17 -30.76 21.28
C LYS A 83 -16.83 -31.35 20.04
N ILE A 84 -16.47 -30.86 18.84
CA ILE A 84 -17.03 -31.36 17.57
C ILE A 84 -16.34 -32.65 17.12
N CYS A 85 -15.07 -32.84 17.46
CA CYS A 85 -14.34 -34.06 17.13
C CYS A 85 -14.78 -35.26 18.00
N ASP A 86 -15.16 -35.02 19.26
CA ASP A 86 -15.52 -36.07 20.22
C ASP A 86 -16.98 -36.53 20.16
N CYS A 87 -17.76 -36.01 19.22
CA CYS A 87 -19.14 -36.46 18.96
C CYS A 87 -19.27 -37.97 18.63
N PHE A 88 -18.16 -38.69 18.47
CA PHE A 88 -18.13 -40.09 18.07
C PHE A 88 -17.89 -41.09 19.21
N ILE A 89 -17.59 -40.63 20.44
CA ILE A 89 -17.34 -41.53 21.58
C ILE A 89 -18.47 -41.37 22.61
N ASN A 90 -19.46 -42.27 22.52
CA ASN A 90 -20.65 -42.34 23.37
C ASN A 90 -20.33 -42.85 24.79
N THR A 91 -19.46 -42.16 25.53
CA THR A 91 -19.28 -42.44 26.96
C THR A 91 -20.01 -41.37 27.78
N PRO A 92 -21.06 -41.74 28.55
CA PRO A 92 -21.94 -40.80 29.25
C PRO A 92 -21.32 -40.15 30.50
N GLU A 93 -20.05 -40.45 30.81
CA GLU A 93 -19.34 -39.83 31.92
C GLU A 93 -18.77 -38.46 31.50
N PHE A 94 -19.62 -37.44 31.59
CA PHE A 94 -19.21 -36.04 31.41
C PHE A 94 -18.32 -35.60 32.58
N ASN A 95 -17.03 -35.91 32.49
CA ASN A 95 -16.03 -35.33 33.38
C ASN A 95 -15.92 -33.83 33.10
N TYR A 96 -16.52 -33.00 33.97
CA TYR A 96 -16.40 -31.55 33.88
C TYR A 96 -14.92 -31.12 33.81
N GLY A 97 -14.60 -30.23 32.88
CA GLY A 97 -13.24 -29.76 32.66
C GLY A 97 -12.39 -30.59 31.68
N MET A 98 -12.96 -31.66 31.13
CA MET A 98 -12.39 -32.41 30.00
C MET A 98 -13.03 -31.94 28.68
N TYR A 99 -12.20 -31.61 27.70
CA TYR A 99 -12.60 -31.19 26.37
C TYR A 99 -12.03 -32.17 25.37
N GLY A 100 -12.90 -33.04 24.89
CA GLY A 100 -12.52 -34.10 23.98
C GLY A 100 -11.52 -35.10 24.58
N GLY A 101 -11.77 -35.58 25.81
CA GLY A 101 -10.83 -36.42 26.56
C GLY A 101 -9.54 -35.73 27.03
N LEU A 102 -9.34 -34.45 26.70
CA LEU A 102 -8.14 -33.69 27.06
C LEU A 102 -8.42 -32.62 28.11
N ARG A 103 -7.45 -32.41 29.01
CA ARG A 103 -7.47 -31.27 29.95
C ARG A 103 -7.07 -29.98 29.22
N LEU A 104 -7.59 -28.84 29.70
CA LEU A 104 -7.24 -27.52 29.14
C LEU A 104 -5.72 -27.25 29.10
N ARG A 105 -4.96 -27.76 30.09
CA ARG A 105 -3.50 -27.63 30.13
C ARG A 105 -2.82 -28.31 28.93
N SER A 106 -3.37 -29.42 28.45
CA SER A 106 -2.85 -30.15 27.29
C SER A 106 -3.10 -29.38 25.98
N LEU A 107 -4.15 -28.55 25.93
CA LEU A 107 -4.48 -27.71 24.77
C LEU A 107 -3.63 -26.43 24.66
N ARG A 108 -2.70 -26.19 25.60
CA ARG A 108 -1.89 -24.97 25.64
C ARG A 108 -1.14 -24.70 24.33
N HIS A 109 -0.55 -25.74 23.71
CA HIS A 109 0.19 -25.58 22.46
C HIS A 109 -0.72 -25.14 21.29
N GLU A 110 -1.91 -25.74 21.19
CA GLU A 110 -2.90 -25.34 20.18
C GLU A 110 -3.41 -23.91 20.40
N ILE A 111 -3.62 -23.53 21.66
CA ILE A 111 -4.00 -22.16 22.03
C ILE A 111 -2.88 -21.19 21.60
N GLU A 112 -1.63 -21.47 21.94
CA GLU A 112 -0.48 -20.63 21.53
C GLU A 112 -0.34 -20.56 20.00
N GLN A 113 -0.60 -21.65 19.29
CA GLN A 113 -0.59 -21.67 17.82
C GLN A 113 -1.71 -20.80 17.24
N THR A 114 -2.94 -20.90 17.75
CA THR A 114 -4.06 -20.06 17.28
C THR A 114 -3.81 -18.57 17.57
N ILE A 115 -3.17 -18.25 18.70
CA ILE A 115 -2.72 -16.89 19.02
C ILE A 115 -1.68 -16.40 18.02
N LYS A 116 -0.68 -17.24 17.70
CA LYS A 116 0.38 -16.93 16.73
C LYS A 116 -0.19 -16.69 15.34
N GLU A 117 -1.17 -17.49 14.91
CA GLU A 117 -1.85 -17.32 13.63
C GLU A 117 -2.72 -16.05 13.57
N ALA A 118 -3.32 -15.67 14.69
CA ALA A 118 -4.12 -14.45 14.80
C ALA A 118 -3.29 -13.16 14.80
N HIS A 119 -1.96 -13.27 14.98
CA HIS A 119 -1.07 -12.12 15.02
C HIS A 119 -1.16 -11.27 13.73
N PRO A 120 -1.31 -9.94 13.80
CA PRO A 120 -1.54 -9.09 12.63
C PRO A 120 -0.49 -9.23 11.53
N ARG A 121 0.79 -9.40 11.91
CA ARG A 121 1.89 -9.62 10.96
C ARG A 121 1.71 -10.91 10.15
N VAL A 122 1.33 -11.99 10.83
CA VAL A 122 1.12 -13.30 10.18
C VAL A 122 -0.09 -13.25 9.26
N ARG A 123 -1.19 -12.62 9.70
CA ARG A 123 -2.38 -12.39 8.86
C ARG A 123 -2.06 -11.58 7.60
N ARG A 124 -1.30 -10.49 7.73
CA ARG A 124 -0.86 -9.70 6.57
C ARG A 124 0.00 -10.53 5.62
N GLN A 125 0.96 -11.29 6.14
CA GLN A 125 1.78 -12.17 5.31
C GLN A 125 0.96 -13.24 4.59
N ARG A 126 -0.03 -13.85 5.25
CA ARG A 126 -0.94 -14.82 4.63
C ARG A 126 -1.74 -14.17 3.50
N ASN A 127 -2.26 -12.96 3.71
CA ASN A 127 -2.99 -12.22 2.68
C ASN A 127 -2.09 -11.87 1.49
N VAL A 128 -0.85 -11.43 1.73
CA VAL A 128 0.13 -11.16 0.66
C VAL A 128 0.45 -12.42 -0.11
N LYS A 129 0.72 -13.54 0.57
CA LYS A 129 0.98 -14.83 -0.08
C LYS A 129 -0.22 -15.27 -0.94
N LYS A 130 -1.43 -15.08 -0.44
CA LYS A 130 -2.66 -15.37 -1.19
C LYS A 130 -2.74 -14.50 -2.44
N LEU A 131 -2.59 -13.18 -2.32
CA LEU A 131 -2.59 -12.27 -3.48
C LEU A 131 -1.51 -12.60 -4.51
N LEU A 132 -0.33 -13.04 -4.06
CA LEU A 132 0.72 -13.50 -4.97
C LEU A 132 0.35 -14.81 -5.68
N ALA A 133 -0.31 -15.74 -4.99
CA ALA A 133 -0.79 -16.98 -5.59
C ALA A 133 -1.92 -16.69 -6.60
N ASP A 134 -2.95 -15.96 -6.19
CA ASP A 134 -4.07 -15.54 -7.03
C ASP A 134 -3.55 -14.77 -8.27
N GLY A 135 -2.59 -13.87 -8.09
CA GLY A 135 -1.98 -13.13 -9.21
C GLY A 135 -1.17 -14.00 -10.18
N LYS A 136 -0.59 -15.11 -9.71
CA LYS A 136 0.09 -16.10 -10.58
C LYS A 136 -0.91 -16.96 -11.33
N GLU A 137 -2.00 -17.36 -10.68
CA GLU A 137 -3.10 -18.13 -11.30
C GLU A 137 -3.81 -17.31 -12.38
N ASP A 138 -4.10 -16.03 -12.10
CA ASP A 138 -4.69 -15.09 -13.04
C ASP A 138 -3.76 -14.71 -14.22
N GLY A 139 -2.46 -15.03 -14.12
CA GLY A 139 -1.43 -14.61 -15.09
C GLY A 139 -1.03 -13.14 -15.01
N ARG A 140 -1.54 -12.37 -14.03
CA ARG A 140 -1.14 -10.97 -13.78
C ARG A 140 0.31 -10.85 -13.31
N LEU A 141 0.77 -11.85 -12.56
CA LEU A 141 2.15 -11.99 -12.12
C LEU A 141 2.76 -13.17 -12.84
N VAL A 142 3.81 -12.91 -13.61
CA VAL A 142 4.53 -13.96 -14.33
C VAL A 142 5.77 -14.37 -13.54
N ASP A 143 5.99 -15.67 -13.41
CA ASP A 143 7.20 -16.22 -12.77
C ASP A 143 8.42 -15.89 -13.66
N TYR A 144 9.25 -14.94 -13.20
CA TYR A 144 10.43 -14.47 -13.94
C TYR A 144 11.35 -15.61 -14.37
N ASP A 145 11.63 -16.56 -13.49
CA ASP A 145 12.53 -17.70 -13.78
C ASP A 145 11.98 -18.60 -14.91
N LYS A 146 10.66 -18.74 -15.01
CA LYS A 146 10.03 -19.52 -16.07
C LYS A 146 10.10 -18.76 -17.39
N VAL A 147 9.80 -17.45 -17.36
CA VAL A 147 9.87 -16.57 -18.54
C VAL A 147 11.29 -16.48 -19.07
N GLN A 148 12.27 -16.33 -18.18
CA GLN A 148 13.67 -16.23 -18.59
C GLN A 148 14.09 -17.52 -19.32
N LYS A 149 13.75 -18.70 -18.78
CA LYS A 149 14.04 -19.98 -19.45
C LYS A 149 13.35 -20.12 -20.80
N THR A 150 12.10 -19.67 -20.95
CA THR A 150 11.41 -19.72 -22.25
C THR A 150 12.01 -18.72 -23.23
N LEU A 151 12.38 -17.53 -22.74
CA LEU A 151 12.96 -16.47 -23.54
C LEU A 151 14.38 -16.81 -23.99
N ASP A 152 15.20 -17.40 -23.13
CA ASP A 152 16.52 -17.94 -23.47
C ASP A 152 16.43 -19.05 -24.53
N LYS A 153 15.41 -19.91 -24.46
CA LYS A 153 15.16 -20.92 -25.51
C LYS A 153 14.77 -20.30 -26.85
N ILE A 154 14.05 -19.18 -26.83
CA ILE A 154 13.64 -18.46 -28.04
C ILE A 154 14.85 -17.74 -28.66
N ILE A 155 15.64 -17.05 -27.84
CA ILE A 155 16.84 -16.32 -28.28
C ILE A 155 17.90 -17.28 -28.81
N ASN A 156 18.16 -18.38 -28.09
CA ASN A 156 19.16 -19.38 -28.47
C ASN A 156 18.61 -20.46 -29.39
N ARG A 157 17.41 -20.27 -29.94
CA ARG A 157 16.90 -21.14 -30.98
C ARG A 157 17.85 -20.95 -32.16
N GLN A 158 18.72 -21.93 -32.40
CA GLN A 158 19.45 -22.00 -33.66
C GLN A 158 18.39 -21.95 -34.74
N TYR A 159 18.34 -20.85 -35.48
CA TYR A 159 17.55 -20.80 -36.70
C TYR A 159 18.20 -21.84 -37.58
N GLU A 160 17.65 -23.06 -37.57
CA GLU A 160 17.87 -23.98 -38.65
C GLU A 160 17.43 -23.21 -39.88
N THR A 161 18.41 -22.74 -40.64
CA THR A 161 18.29 -22.25 -42.00
C THR A 161 17.91 -23.42 -42.91
N ASN A 162 16.88 -24.17 -42.50
CA ASN A 162 16.29 -25.24 -43.27
C ASN A 162 15.30 -24.60 -44.24
N LEU A 163 15.85 -24.28 -45.40
CA LEU A 163 15.34 -24.81 -46.67
C LEU A 163 13.91 -24.40 -47.06
N PHE A 164 13.62 -23.10 -47.04
CA PHE A 164 12.68 -22.51 -48.00
C PHE A 164 13.24 -21.21 -48.55
N GLY A 165 14.27 -21.31 -49.40
CA GLY A 165 14.55 -20.46 -50.57
C GLY A 165 14.49 -18.92 -50.49
N LEU A 166 14.34 -18.29 -49.32
CA LEU A 166 14.26 -16.84 -49.18
C LEU A 166 15.59 -16.32 -48.64
N THR A 167 16.50 -16.12 -49.58
CA THR A 167 17.63 -15.20 -49.41
C THR A 167 17.08 -13.84 -49.02
N TRP A 168 17.30 -13.41 -47.77
CA TRP A 168 17.15 -12.01 -47.39
C TRP A 168 18.24 -11.22 -48.11
N SER A 169 17.94 -10.74 -49.32
CA SER A 169 18.70 -9.68 -49.96
C SER A 169 18.35 -8.36 -49.25
N PRO A 170 19.34 -7.57 -48.78
CA PRO A 170 19.10 -6.25 -48.19
C PRO A 170 18.57 -5.20 -49.20
N THR A 171 18.41 -5.57 -50.47
CA THR A 171 17.97 -4.66 -51.53
C THR A 171 16.99 -5.38 -52.44
N GLY A 172 15.73 -4.92 -52.45
CA GLY A 172 14.68 -5.36 -53.37
C GLY A 172 13.46 -5.95 -52.68
N TYR A 173 12.65 -5.10 -52.04
CA TYR A 173 11.33 -5.48 -51.55
C TYR A 173 10.30 -5.17 -52.65
N ASP A 174 9.95 -6.19 -53.45
CA ASP A 174 8.76 -6.16 -54.30
C ASP A 174 7.54 -6.58 -53.47
N PHE A 175 6.65 -5.62 -53.28
CA PHE A 175 5.44 -5.74 -52.47
C PHE A 175 4.36 -6.45 -53.30
N LYS A 176 4.24 -7.77 -53.20
CA LYS A 176 3.03 -8.48 -53.65
C LYS A 176 2.01 -8.53 -52.50
N GLU A 177 0.98 -7.73 -52.66
CA GLU A 177 -0.19 -7.61 -51.79
C GLU A 177 -0.98 -8.92 -51.71
N ASN A 178 -0.65 -9.77 -50.75
CA ASN A 178 -1.61 -10.75 -50.23
C ASN A 178 -2.05 -10.28 -48.84
N ASN A 179 -3.09 -9.44 -48.88
CA ASN A 179 -3.81 -8.90 -47.73
C ASN A 179 -4.48 -10.03 -46.91
N THR A 180 -3.74 -10.62 -45.99
CA THR A 180 -4.30 -11.20 -44.75
C THR A 180 -3.44 -10.77 -43.56
N GLY A 181 -3.17 -9.47 -43.47
CA GLY A 181 -2.58 -8.88 -42.28
C GLY A 181 -3.58 -8.99 -41.14
N LEU A 182 -3.25 -9.80 -40.12
CA LEU A 182 -3.77 -9.67 -38.76
C LEU A 182 -3.45 -8.25 -38.28
N ARG A 183 -4.30 -7.29 -38.62
CA ARG A 183 -4.25 -5.95 -38.07
C ARG A 183 -4.67 -6.09 -36.61
N LEU A 184 -3.69 -6.05 -35.71
CA LEU A 184 -3.97 -5.83 -34.30
C LEU A 184 -4.84 -4.55 -34.20
N PRO A 185 -5.92 -4.59 -33.42
CA PRO A 185 -6.75 -3.41 -33.24
C PRO A 185 -5.89 -2.26 -32.69
N PRO A 186 -6.13 -1.02 -33.14
CA PRO A 186 -5.39 0.13 -32.63
C PRO A 186 -5.53 0.16 -31.12
N LEU A 187 -4.39 0.22 -30.43
CA LEU A 187 -4.33 0.41 -28.98
C LEU A 187 -4.95 1.77 -28.67
N THR A 188 -6.24 1.78 -28.33
CA THR A 188 -6.87 2.92 -27.69
C THR A 188 -6.23 3.04 -26.32
N MET A 189 -5.25 3.93 -26.21
CA MET A 189 -4.74 4.40 -24.94
C MET A 189 -5.93 5.00 -24.18
N SER A 190 -6.55 4.20 -23.31
CA SER A 190 -7.53 4.70 -22.37
C SER A 190 -6.82 5.76 -21.55
N ARG A 191 -7.19 7.02 -21.79
CA ARG A 191 -6.72 8.20 -21.05
C ARG A 191 -7.37 8.15 -19.67
N GLU A 192 -7.02 7.12 -18.88
CA GLU A 192 -7.34 7.08 -17.47
C GLU A 192 -6.65 8.28 -16.83
N LYS A 193 -7.50 9.14 -16.27
CA LYS A 193 -7.12 10.28 -15.46
C LYS A 193 -6.10 9.80 -14.44
N SER A 194 -4.84 10.16 -14.67
CA SER A 194 -3.77 10.14 -13.68
C SER A 194 -4.15 11.12 -12.57
N ARG A 195 -5.05 10.69 -11.68
CA ARG A 195 -5.14 11.23 -10.33
C ARG A 195 -3.79 10.94 -9.71
N GLU A 196 -3.00 11.99 -9.57
CA GLU A 196 -1.75 12.00 -8.81
C GLU A 196 -1.97 11.27 -7.47
N PHE A 197 -1.55 10.01 -7.43
CA PHE A 197 -1.29 9.33 -6.17
C PHE A 197 -0.06 10.00 -5.57
N ARG A 198 -0.28 11.12 -4.87
CA ARG A 198 0.70 11.66 -3.93
C ARG A 198 0.93 10.59 -2.87
N ARG A 199 1.93 9.73 -3.09
CA ARG A 199 2.43 8.84 -2.06
C ARG A 199 2.88 9.72 -0.89
N PRO A 200 2.36 9.53 0.33
CA PRO A 200 2.92 10.22 1.49
C PRO A 200 4.37 9.78 1.60
N LYS A 201 5.30 10.75 1.57
CA LYS A 201 6.72 10.50 1.86
C LYS A 201 6.78 9.83 3.23
N SER A 202 7.16 8.56 3.25
CA SER A 202 7.50 7.84 4.46
C SER A 202 8.66 8.58 5.12
N GLY A 203 8.35 9.36 6.15
CA GLY A 203 9.36 9.96 7.01
C GLY A 203 10.21 8.85 7.59
N GLY A 204 11.49 8.81 7.21
CA GLY A 204 12.48 7.97 7.84
C GLY A 204 12.50 8.28 9.34
N VAL A 205 12.01 7.33 10.13
CA VAL A 205 12.14 7.35 11.58
C VAL A 205 13.62 7.12 11.87
N GLN A 206 14.38 8.20 12.07
CA GLN A 206 15.69 8.13 12.69
C GLN A 206 15.47 7.71 14.14
N ASN A 207 15.73 6.44 14.44
CA ASN A 207 15.83 5.91 15.80
C ASN A 207 16.98 6.62 16.52
N ARG A 208 16.66 7.71 17.25
CA ARG A 208 17.55 8.21 18.30
C ARG A 208 17.24 7.41 19.56
N HIS A 209 18.09 6.43 19.87
CA HIS A 209 18.15 5.83 21.20
C HIS A 209 18.50 6.92 22.20
N LYS A 210 17.49 7.43 22.92
CA LYS A 210 17.70 8.14 24.19
C LYS A 210 17.66 7.11 25.30
N THR A 211 18.84 6.73 25.78
CA THR A 211 19.03 6.03 27.05
C THR A 211 18.56 6.97 28.15
N PHE A 212 17.41 6.68 28.76
CA PHE A 212 17.00 7.35 29.99
C PHE A 212 17.66 6.59 31.14
N MET A 213 18.67 7.22 31.75
CA MET A 213 19.14 6.85 33.08
C MET A 213 18.00 7.12 34.06
N ILE A 214 17.50 6.06 34.69
CA ILE A 214 16.54 6.14 35.79
C ILE A 214 17.38 6.30 37.05
N GLU A 215 17.31 7.46 37.70
CA GLU A 215 17.90 7.63 39.02
C GLU A 215 17.07 6.86 40.07
N PRO A 216 17.70 6.13 40.99
CA PRO A 216 17.01 5.45 42.08
C PRO A 216 16.62 6.47 43.15
N SER A 217 15.32 6.61 43.40
CA SER A 217 14.78 7.33 44.55
C SER A 217 15.14 6.59 45.85
N THR A 218 16.08 7.11 46.61
CA THR A 218 16.35 6.72 47.99
C THR A 218 15.15 7.05 48.88
N THR A 219 14.42 6.02 49.27
CA THR A 219 13.47 6.07 50.39
C THR A 219 14.27 6.00 51.69
N ARG A 220 14.27 7.09 52.47
CA ARG A 220 14.75 7.05 53.87
C ARG A 220 13.63 6.48 54.73
N PHE A 221 13.95 5.44 55.48
CA PHE A 221 13.21 4.99 56.66
C PHE A 221 13.41 6.00 57.80
#